data_AF-A0A924ZGV3-F1
#
_entry.id   AF-A0A924ZGV3-F1
#
_cell.length_a   1.000
_cell.length_b   1.000
_cell.length_c   1.000
_cell.angle_alpha   90.00
_cell.angle_beta   90.00
_cell.angle_gamma   90.00
#
_symmetry.space_group_name_H-M   'P 1'
#
loop_
_entity.id
_entity.type
_entity.pdbx_description
1 polymer ?
#
loop_
_entity_poly.entity_id
_entity_poly.type
_entity_poly.pdbx_seq_one_letter_code
_entity_poly.pdbx_strand_id
1 'polypeptide(L)' 'MSDAPTLPPSTLPSAAQRALAEAEARRAALPPANLPPELGGRNGPEPVRYGDWEKKGIAIDF' A
#
# COMPACT_ATOMS: atom_id res chain seq x y z
N MET A 1 -9.87 8.68 -4.69
CA MET A 1 -9.26 7.49 -4.06
C MET A 1 -9.68 7.51 -2.61
N SER A 2 -10.50 6.55 -2.20
CA SER A 2 -11.27 6.59 -0.97
C SER A 2 -10.34 6.59 0.25
N ASP A 3 -10.29 7.72 0.94
CA ASP A 3 -9.70 7.88 2.26
C ASP A 3 -10.64 7.19 3.26
N ALA A 4 -10.71 5.85 3.18
CA ALA A 4 -11.53 5.08 4.08
C ALA A 4 -10.93 5.23 5.48
N PRO A 5 -11.70 5.70 6.48
CA PRO A 5 -11.16 5.82 7.82
C PRO A 5 -10.68 4.43 8.27
N THR A 6 -9.45 4.34 8.76
CA THR A 6 -8.93 3.13 9.40
C THR A 6 -9.77 2.87 10.64
N LEU A 7 -10.84 2.09 10.49
CA LEU A 7 -11.68 1.68 11.59
C LEU A 7 -10.89 0.74 12.48
N PRO A 8 -11.04 0.84 13.82
CA PRO A 8 -10.40 -0.11 14.71
C PRO A 8 -10.88 -1.53 14.37
N PRO A 9 -10.00 -2.54 14.48
CA PRO A 9 -10.31 -3.91 14.05
C PRO A 9 -11.55 -4.48 14.76
N SER A 10 -11.86 -4.00 15.96
CA SER A 10 -13.06 -4.36 16.74
C SER A 10 -14.39 -3.97 16.09
N THR A 11 -14.41 -2.98 15.18
CA THR A 11 -15.62 -2.53 14.46
C THR A 11 -15.80 -3.27 13.12
N LEU A 12 -14.80 -4.04 12.69
CA LEU A 12 -14.86 -4.77 11.42
C LEU A 12 -15.68 -6.07 11.54
N PRO A 13 -16.36 -6.49 10.45
CA PRO A 13 -16.94 -7.83 10.38
C PRO A 13 -15.91 -8.92 10.68
N SER A 14 -16.34 -10.04 11.26
CA SER A 14 -15.46 -11.16 11.63
C SER A 14 -14.64 -11.72 10.46
N ALA A 15 -15.17 -11.64 9.23
CA ALA A 15 -14.43 -12.01 8.02
C ALA A 15 -13.25 -11.06 7.75
N ALA A 16 -13.45 -9.76 7.92
CA ALA A 16 -12.41 -8.75 7.72
C ALA A 16 -11.32 -8.83 8.79
N GLN A 17 -11.69 -9.08 10.05
CA GLN A 17 -10.72 -9.31 11.13
C GLN A 17 -9.82 -10.52 10.84
N ARG A 18 -10.40 -11.64 10.40
CA ARG A 18 -9.64 -12.84 10.01
C ARG A 18 -8.71 -12.58 8.83
N ALA A 19 -9.17 -11.85 7.82
CA ALA A 19 -8.37 -11.51 6.65
C ALA A 19 -7.15 -10.65 7.03
N LEU A 20 -7.32 -9.68 7.94
CA LEU A 20 -6.21 -8.87 8.45
C LEU A 20 -5.21 -9.71 9.25
N ALA A 21 -5.70 -10.55 10.17
CA ALA A 21 -4.85 -11.43 10.97
C ALA A 21 -4.03 -12.40 10.11
N GLU A 22 -4.63 -12.98 9.06
CA GLU A 22 -3.93 -13.84 8.13
C GLU A 22 -2.88 -13.07 7.31
N ALA A 23 -3.22 -11.87 6.84
CA ALA A 23 -2.28 -11.02 6.11
C ALA A 23 -1.07 -10.62 6.98
N GLU A 24 -1.30 -10.29 8.26
CA GLU A 24 -0.24 -10.02 9.22
C GLU A 24 0.64 -11.25 9.47
N ALA A 25 0.03 -12.42 9.68
CA ALA A 25 0.77 -13.67 9.84
C ALA A 25 1.65 -13.99 8.63
N ARG A 26 1.14 -13.78 7.41
CA ARG A 26 1.93 -13.93 6.18
C ARG A 26 3.09 -12.94 6.10
N ARG A 27 2.87 -11.67 6.46
CA ARG A 27 3.93 -10.65 6.49
C ARG A 27 5.01 -10.96 7.52
N ALA A 28 4.63 -11.46 8.69
CA ALA A 28 5.57 -11.84 9.75
C ALA A 28 6.40 -13.09 9.40
N ALA A 29 5.83 -14.00 8.61
CA ALA A 29 6.53 -15.20 8.13
C ALA A 29 7.48 -14.93 6.95
N LEU A 30 7.30 -13.82 6.23
CA LEU A 30 8.16 -13.43 5.11
C LEU A 30 9.45 -12.80 5.65
N PRO A 31 10.64 -13.24 5.18
CA PRO A 31 11.87 -12.55 5.50
C PRO A 31 11.82 -11.12 4.94
N PRO A 32 12.42 -10.14 5.64
CA PRO A 32 12.46 -8.77 5.15
C PRO A 32 13.14 -8.73 3.78
N ALA A 33 12.48 -8.13 2.80
CA ALA A 33 13.07 -7.91 1.50
C ALA A 33 14.21 -6.89 1.65
N ASN A 34 15.45 -7.31 1.42
CA ASN A 34 16.61 -6.42 1.40
C ASN A 34 16.66 -5.70 0.05
N LEU A 35 15.71 -4.79 -0.16
CA LEU A 35 15.67 -3.94 -1.34
C LEU A 35 16.44 -2.65 -1.05
N PRO A 36 17.27 -2.17 -1.99
CA PRO A 36 17.93 -0.88 -1.83
C PRO A 36 16.86 0.23 -1.69
N PRO A 37 17.12 1.26 -0.89
CA PRO A 37 16.20 2.39 -0.79
C PRO A 37 16.04 3.05 -2.16
N GLU A 38 14.80 3.32 -2.57
CA GLU A 38 14.53 4.12 -3.76
C GLU A 38 14.95 5.57 -3.46
N LEU A 39 15.97 6.07 -4.17
CA LEU A 39 16.50 7.44 -4.02
C LEU A 39 15.98 8.31 -5.17
N GLY A 40 15.46 9.50 -4.85
CA GLY A 40 14.97 10.45 -5.86
C GLY A 40 13.55 10.18 -6.39
N GLY A 41 12.90 9.11 -5.95
CA GLY A 41 11.50 8.82 -6.25
C GLY A 41 10.52 9.60 -5.38
N ARG A 42 9.27 9.76 -5.83
CA ARG A 42 8.17 10.21 -4.97
C ARG A 42 7.91 9.14 -3.90
N ASN A 43 7.59 9.58 -2.67
CA ASN A 43 7.17 8.67 -1.60
C ASN A 43 6.05 7.74 -2.08
N GLY A 44 6.24 6.43 -1.94
CA GLY A 44 5.27 5.41 -2.34
C GLY A 44 5.77 4.52 -3.49
N PRO A 45 5.05 3.44 -3.83
CA PRO A 45 5.42 2.55 -4.92
C PRO A 45 5.54 3.33 -6.24
N GLU A 46 6.57 3.03 -7.04
CA GLU A 46 6.81 3.71 -8.32
C GLU A 46 5.54 3.80 -9.17
N PRO A 47 5.11 5.02 -9.56
CA PRO A 47 3.88 5.21 -10.34
C PRO A 47 3.95 4.54 -11.72
N VAL A 48 5.16 4.28 -12.22
CA VAL A 48 5.42 3.53 -13.46
C VAL A 48 4.87 2.09 -13.38
N ARG A 49 4.80 1.48 -12.18
CA ARG A 49 4.28 0.11 -12.01
C ARG A 49 2.76 0.02 -11.92
N TYR A 50 2.05 1.12 -11.66
CA TYR A 50 0.61 1.09 -11.34
C TYR A 50 -0.27 2.07 -12.11
N GLY A 51 0.26 2.77 -13.11
CA GLY A 51 -0.56 3.37 -14.16
C GLY A 51 -1.30 4.66 -13.81
N ASP A 52 -0.71 5.56 -13.03
CA ASP A 52 -1.22 6.93 -12.87
C ASP A 52 -0.10 7.95 -13.18
N TRP A 53 -0.06 8.40 -14.44
CA TRP A 53 0.82 9.48 -14.92
C TRP A 53 0.17 10.87 -14.77
N GLU A 54 -0.89 10.98 -13.96
CA GLU A 54 -1.60 12.23 -13.74
C GLU A 54 -1.36 12.77 -12.33
N LYS A 55 -0.82 13.99 -12.24
CA LYS A 55 -0.86 14.79 -11.02
C LYS A 55 -1.64 16.06 -11.31
N LYS A 56 -2.80 16.21 -10.66
CA LYS A 56 -3.72 17.36 -10.85
C LYS A 56 -4.18 17.52 -12.31
N GLY A 57 -4.40 16.42 -13.03
CA GLY A 57 -4.88 16.43 -14.43
C GLY A 57 -3.82 16.86 -15.45
N ILE A 58 -2.55 16.91 -15.05
CA ILE A 58 -1.42 17.16 -15.95
C ILE A 58 -0.67 15.84 -16.11
N ALA A 59 -0.53 15.40 -17.36
CA ALA A 59 0.37 14.30 -17.73
C ALA A 59 1.80 14.77 -17.47
N ILE A 60 2.50 14.09 -16.59
CA ILE A 60 3.85 14.45 -16.16
C ILE A 60 4.81 13.35 -16.59
N ASP A 61 5.81 13.71 -17.39
CA ASP A 61 6.89 12.85 -17.87
C ASP A 61 8.24 13.37 -17.36
N PHE A 62 8.92 12.58 -16.52
CA PHE A 62 10.34 12.72 -16.14
C PHE A 62 10.87 11.49 -15.40
#